data_AF-A0A3C0QP25-F1
#
_entry.id   AF-A0A3C0QP25-F1
#
_cell.length_a   1.000
_cell.length_b   1.000
_cell.length_c   1.000
_cell.angle_alpha   90.00
_cell.angle_beta   90.00
_cell.angle_gamma   90.00
#
_symmetry.space_group_name_H-M   'P 1'
#
loop_
_entity.id
_entity.type
_entity.pdbx_description
1 polymer ?
#
loop_
_entity_poly.entity_id
_entity_poly.type
_entity_poly.pdbx_seq_one_letter_code
_entity_poly.pdbx_strand_id
1 'polypeptide(L)'
;MSEEKQNPEELAENATAEADTIFGSTPQRTEKVKKGGLSKNTRLLLVSCCFLVGLIVGVVAVNTLNKNSNTGSDESSLLDSLTDDEDKSIPLNEGLTNNVVKIQVKNTDEFTVIQKEKAKSDDEKPVYAVQGYDDVNFDNNLLYTLANNGSGLNAVELVEESPSDLSKYGLEKPLSEIALTYADGSVFNLKIGDPSPISSGKSYCECNGNVYLVMSSYLMSYQKTTDQFISKTVLEEPAQAEYPIVDSVRIQRKDLDWDIYLEYDYEGANDDTAGGTAATHMMLEPIFSYLNVEKSVNVTNGIFGLTAEEIAVIHPEEQDFDKTGLSDPFCTVTVKCDNGAEYHLTIGDSYQTEAGTKCYYTFLDGVNLIYGITADNDVWATVQPKDITSANIFSTNVWTLAKLDVSAGGTSLKFEGEGTEQKNYVVTKNGESCDTERFRLLYRFLLSIYGEEFYIGDLPEGEPDGEVHVLSQNGKDDYTISFYRVSDLKTIVARNGVASYVVRSSALDTLIYNLGIFDNLEEDFKTSWQ
;
A
#
# COMPACT_ATOMS: atom_id res chain seq x y z
N MET A 1 -64.46 -41.25 -0.19
CA MET A 1 -64.44 -40.12 -1.15
C MET A 1 -64.71 -38.89 -0.33
N SER A 2 -63.75 -38.07 0.05
CA SER A 2 -62.53 -37.62 -0.63
C SER A 2 -61.37 -37.49 0.37
N GLU A 3 -60.20 -38.03 0.02
CA GLU A 3 -58.93 -37.65 0.65
C GLU A 3 -58.53 -36.28 0.11
N GLU A 4 -58.39 -35.30 1.00
CA GLU A 4 -57.89 -33.97 0.67
C GLU A 4 -56.38 -33.97 0.92
N LYS A 5 -55.60 -34.02 -0.17
CA LYS A 5 -54.15 -33.89 -0.13
C LYS A 5 -53.80 -32.44 0.21
N GLN A 6 -53.22 -32.22 1.39
CA GLN A 6 -52.54 -30.96 1.72
C GLN A 6 -51.28 -30.79 0.86
N ASN A 7 -51.07 -29.55 0.40
CA ASN A 7 -49.98 -29.15 -0.47
C ASN A 7 -48.64 -29.10 0.31
N PRO A 8 -47.55 -29.75 -0.15
CA PRO A 8 -46.26 -29.77 0.56
C PRO A 8 -45.55 -28.40 0.69
N GLU A 9 -45.98 -27.37 -0.05
CA GLU A 9 -45.40 -26.02 0.06
C GLU A 9 -45.89 -25.24 1.29
N GLU A 10 -47.06 -25.56 1.83
CA GLU A 10 -47.69 -24.80 2.94
C GLU A 10 -47.15 -25.22 4.33
N LEU A 11 -46.46 -26.36 4.41
CA LEU A 11 -45.77 -26.84 5.63
C LEU A 11 -44.31 -26.35 5.73
N ALA A 12 -43.71 -25.91 4.62
CA ALA A 12 -42.36 -25.36 4.63
C ALA A 12 -42.34 -23.87 5.03
N GLU A 13 -43.41 -23.12 4.73
CA GLU A 13 -43.51 -21.68 4.99
C GLU A 13 -43.80 -21.35 6.47
N ASN A 14 -44.43 -22.26 7.20
CA ASN A 14 -44.69 -22.11 8.65
C ASN A 14 -43.56 -22.60 9.55
N ALA A 15 -42.57 -23.34 9.03
CA ALA A 15 -41.40 -23.78 9.81
C ALA A 15 -40.25 -22.76 9.81
N THR A 16 -40.20 -21.88 8.81
CA THR A 16 -39.24 -20.75 8.75
C THR A 16 -39.68 -19.53 9.54
N ALA A 17 -40.96 -19.43 9.93
CA ALA A 17 -41.49 -18.28 10.68
C ALA A 17 -41.30 -18.36 12.22
N GLU A 18 -40.92 -19.52 12.77
CA GLU A 18 -40.72 -19.69 14.23
C GLU A 18 -39.25 -19.77 14.67
N ALA A 19 -38.28 -19.62 13.75
CA ALA A 19 -36.85 -19.56 14.10
C ALA A 19 -36.30 -18.12 14.22
N ASP A 20 -37.00 -17.12 13.68
CA ASP A 20 -36.54 -15.73 13.60
C ASP A 20 -36.94 -14.84 14.81
N THR A 21 -37.37 -15.43 15.94
CA THR A 21 -37.81 -14.67 17.12
C THR A 21 -36.92 -14.78 18.36
N ILE A 22 -35.69 -15.31 18.27
CA ILE A 22 -34.82 -15.50 19.45
C ILE A 22 -33.47 -14.75 19.41
N PHE A 23 -33.06 -14.14 18.30
CA PHE A 23 -31.88 -13.26 18.27
C PHE A 23 -32.22 -11.89 17.69
N GLY A 24 -32.04 -10.85 18.51
CA GLY A 24 -32.38 -9.47 18.18
C GLY A 24 -31.63 -8.98 16.94
N SER A 25 -32.41 -8.52 15.96
CA SER A 25 -31.94 -7.95 14.70
C SER A 25 -31.17 -6.64 14.91
N THR A 26 -29.88 -6.65 14.58
CA THR A 26 -29.11 -5.45 14.21
C THR A 26 -29.72 -4.87 12.93
N PRO A 27 -29.93 -3.55 12.80
CA PRO A 27 -30.51 -2.99 11.57
C PRO A 27 -29.48 -3.06 10.43
N GLN A 28 -29.72 -3.96 9.46
CA GLN A 28 -29.02 -3.95 8.18
C GLN A 28 -29.44 -2.71 7.37
N ARG A 29 -28.48 -1.82 7.16
CA ARG A 29 -28.60 -0.67 6.25
C ARG A 29 -28.43 -1.14 4.80
N THR A 30 -29.49 -1.66 4.19
CA THR A 30 -29.54 -1.87 2.74
C THR A 30 -30.21 -0.68 2.05
N GLU A 31 -29.47 0.40 1.83
CA GLU A 31 -29.77 1.35 0.76
C GLU A 31 -28.60 1.33 -0.23
N LYS A 32 -28.87 0.89 -1.47
CA LYS A 32 -27.93 1.07 -2.59
C LYS A 32 -27.77 2.56 -2.83
N VAL A 33 -26.73 3.16 -2.25
CA VAL A 33 -26.30 4.52 -2.59
C VAL A 33 -25.97 4.54 -4.08
N LYS A 34 -26.66 5.42 -4.84
CA LYS A 34 -26.32 5.67 -6.24
C LYS A 34 -24.92 6.26 -6.29
N LYS A 35 -23.95 5.53 -6.87
CA LYS A 35 -22.61 6.03 -7.24
C LYS A 35 -22.77 7.27 -8.14
N GLY A 36 -22.80 8.45 -7.55
CA GLY A 36 -22.73 9.73 -8.26
C GLY A 36 -21.31 9.92 -8.78
N GLY A 37 -21.14 10.22 -10.06
CA GLY A 37 -19.82 10.48 -10.64
C GLY A 37 -19.15 11.66 -9.94
N LEU A 38 -17.96 11.42 -9.36
CA LEU A 38 -17.21 12.43 -8.61
C LEU A 38 -16.73 13.60 -9.48
N SER A 39 -16.59 14.76 -8.84
CA SER A 39 -15.99 15.94 -9.45
C SER A 39 -14.47 15.75 -9.65
N LYS A 40 -13.89 16.41 -10.67
CA LYS A 40 -12.45 16.32 -11.00
C LYS A 40 -11.52 16.75 -9.85
N ASN A 41 -12.01 17.56 -8.91
CA ASN A 41 -11.21 18.10 -7.81
C ASN A 41 -10.95 17.04 -6.73
N THR A 42 -11.89 16.13 -6.48
CA THR A 42 -11.74 15.04 -5.50
C THR A 42 -10.74 13.98 -5.97
N ARG A 43 -10.71 13.70 -7.28
CA ARG A 43 -9.64 12.87 -7.89
C ARG A 43 -8.26 13.52 -7.74
N LEU A 44 -8.18 14.84 -7.83
CA LEU A 44 -6.91 15.57 -7.71
C LEU A 44 -6.34 15.53 -6.27
N LEU A 45 -7.20 15.52 -5.25
CA LEU A 45 -6.82 15.55 -3.83
C LEU A 45 -6.39 14.17 -3.31
N LEU A 46 -7.09 13.10 -3.71
CA LEU A 46 -6.68 11.70 -3.49
C LEU A 46 -5.27 11.42 -4.06
N VAL A 47 -5.01 11.95 -5.26
CA VAL A 47 -3.72 11.76 -5.91
C VAL A 47 -2.63 12.58 -5.23
N SER A 48 -2.92 13.79 -4.73
CA SER A 48 -1.91 14.61 -4.06
C SER A 48 -1.39 13.98 -2.75
N CYS A 49 -2.22 13.23 -2.03
CA CYS A 49 -1.80 12.51 -0.82
C CYS A 49 -0.99 11.24 -1.13
N CYS A 50 -1.35 10.49 -2.19
CA CYS A 50 -0.56 9.34 -2.63
C CYS A 50 0.83 9.77 -3.14
N PHE A 51 0.92 10.90 -3.85
CA PHE A 51 2.21 11.45 -4.31
C PHE A 51 3.12 11.92 -3.17
N LEU A 52 2.56 12.52 -2.10
CA LEU A 52 3.35 12.98 -0.96
C LEU A 52 3.97 11.83 -0.15
N VAL A 53 3.35 10.64 -0.15
CA VAL A 53 3.85 9.46 0.60
C VAL A 53 4.56 8.45 -0.30
N GLY A 54 4.24 8.37 -1.60
CA GLY A 54 5.10 7.73 -2.60
C GLY A 54 6.50 8.35 -2.64
N LEU A 55 6.60 9.65 -2.38
CA LEU A 55 7.85 10.38 -2.12
C LEU A 55 8.47 10.16 -0.73
N ILE A 56 7.90 9.34 0.15
CA ILE A 56 8.46 9.04 1.48
C ILE A 56 8.77 7.54 1.62
N VAL A 57 7.93 6.62 1.15
CA VAL A 57 8.22 5.17 1.18
C VAL A 57 9.11 4.76 0.01
N GLY A 58 8.78 5.21 -1.21
CA GLY A 58 9.65 5.08 -2.38
C GLY A 58 10.97 5.84 -2.22
N VAL A 59 11.03 6.79 -1.27
CA VAL A 59 12.23 7.55 -0.96
C VAL A 59 12.94 7.03 0.28
N VAL A 60 12.39 6.22 1.18
CA VAL A 60 13.15 5.66 2.32
C VAL A 60 13.78 4.31 1.96
N ALA A 61 13.13 3.47 1.15
CA ALA A 61 13.79 2.32 0.52
C ALA A 61 14.89 2.78 -0.47
N VAL A 62 14.73 3.96 -1.08
CA VAL A 62 15.74 4.55 -1.99
C VAL A 62 16.76 5.44 -1.25
N ASN A 63 16.42 6.19 -0.18
CA ASN A 63 17.33 7.15 0.46
C ASN A 63 18.11 6.63 1.67
N THR A 64 17.82 5.45 2.22
CA THR A 64 18.78 4.84 3.16
C THR A 64 19.94 4.14 2.43
N LEU A 65 19.85 4.04 1.11
CA LEU A 65 20.98 3.85 0.19
C LEU A 65 21.46 5.16 -0.48
N ASN A 66 20.79 6.29 -0.24
CA ASN A 66 21.09 7.56 -0.92
C ASN A 66 21.07 8.76 0.05
N LYS A 67 22.00 8.74 1.00
CA LYS A 67 22.48 9.98 1.64
C LYS A 67 23.99 10.09 1.49
N ASN A 68 24.42 10.18 0.24
CA ASN A 68 25.45 11.12 -0.18
C ASN A 68 25.15 11.60 -1.61
N SER A 69 25.19 12.92 -1.79
CA SER A 69 25.06 13.71 -3.03
C SER A 69 23.68 13.79 -3.72
N ASN A 70 23.23 15.04 -3.82
CA ASN A 70 22.14 15.52 -4.64
C ASN A 70 22.64 15.66 -6.09
N THR A 71 22.36 14.67 -6.94
CA THR A 71 22.46 14.71 -8.41
C THR A 71 21.56 13.60 -8.96
N GLY A 72 20.66 13.93 -9.89
CA GLY A 72 19.90 12.90 -10.62
C GLY A 72 20.86 11.95 -11.32
N SER A 73 20.77 10.66 -10.99
CA SER A 73 21.60 9.64 -11.59
C SER A 73 20.91 9.11 -12.85
N ASP A 74 21.15 9.82 -13.94
CA ASP A 74 21.38 9.14 -15.21
C ASP A 74 22.48 8.10 -14.97
N GLU A 75 22.20 6.80 -15.06
CA GLU A 75 23.27 5.78 -15.18
C GLU A 75 24.09 5.97 -16.48
N SER A 76 23.74 6.96 -17.30
CA SER A 76 24.56 7.50 -18.40
C SER A 76 25.72 8.40 -17.93
N SER A 77 25.89 8.69 -16.62
CA SER A 77 26.81 9.76 -16.16
C SER A 77 28.04 9.33 -15.36
N LEU A 78 28.38 8.03 -15.28
CA LEU A 78 29.71 7.59 -14.78
C LEU A 78 30.86 7.81 -15.79
N LEU A 79 30.64 8.60 -16.84
CA LEU A 79 31.56 8.70 -17.98
C LEU A 79 32.56 9.86 -17.95
N ASP A 80 32.60 10.68 -16.90
CA ASP A 80 33.44 11.89 -16.93
C ASP A 80 34.25 12.08 -15.64
N SER A 81 35.19 11.16 -15.38
CA SER A 81 36.47 11.45 -14.68
C SER A 81 37.28 10.19 -14.37
N LEU A 82 37.83 9.56 -15.40
CA LEU A 82 39.08 8.78 -15.27
C LEU A 82 39.97 9.10 -16.47
N THR A 83 40.82 10.11 -16.25
CA THR A 83 42.19 10.28 -16.74
C THR A 83 42.55 9.77 -18.13
N ASP A 84 42.91 10.74 -19.00
CA ASP A 84 43.95 10.69 -20.04
C ASP A 84 44.74 9.38 -20.14
N ASP A 85 44.21 8.42 -20.89
CA ASP A 85 45.01 7.50 -21.70
C ASP A 85 44.32 7.46 -23.07
N GLU A 86 45.05 7.74 -24.14
CA GLU A 86 44.63 7.48 -25.51
C GLU A 86 44.52 5.96 -25.72
N ASP A 87 43.54 5.32 -25.06
CA ASP A 87 43.25 3.90 -25.21
C ASP A 87 42.72 3.69 -26.63
N LYS A 88 43.44 2.88 -27.40
CA LYS A 88 43.04 2.47 -28.75
C LYS A 88 41.72 1.71 -28.65
N SER A 89 40.62 2.36 -29.02
CA SER A 89 39.32 1.70 -29.14
C SER A 89 39.32 0.80 -30.38
N ILE A 90 39.18 -0.51 -30.19
CA ILE A 90 39.10 -1.50 -31.26
C ILE A 90 37.64 -1.98 -31.34
N PRO A 91 36.88 -1.67 -32.41
CA PRO A 91 35.49 -2.11 -32.52
C PRO A 91 35.41 -3.63 -32.65
N LEU A 92 34.64 -4.25 -31.76
CA LEU A 92 34.33 -5.69 -31.81
C LEU A 92 32.96 -5.94 -32.44
N ASN A 93 32.00 -5.05 -32.21
CA ASN A 93 30.64 -5.15 -32.73
C ASN A 93 30.08 -3.76 -33.03
N GLU A 94 29.72 -3.48 -34.28
CA GLU A 94 29.17 -2.19 -34.70
C GLU A 94 27.64 -2.23 -34.92
N GLY A 95 26.98 -3.33 -34.54
CA GLY A 95 25.54 -3.47 -34.71
C GLY A 95 24.75 -2.52 -33.80
N LEU A 96 23.56 -2.11 -34.28
CA LEU A 96 22.68 -1.18 -33.56
C LEU A 96 21.81 -1.91 -32.53
N THR A 97 21.75 -1.39 -31.32
CA THR A 97 21.02 -1.99 -30.18
C THR A 97 19.56 -2.29 -30.50
N ASN A 98 18.83 -1.35 -31.12
CA ASN A 98 17.41 -1.53 -31.46
C ASN A 98 17.16 -2.61 -32.54
N ASN A 99 18.21 -3.06 -33.23
CA ASN A 99 18.12 -4.14 -34.22
C ASN A 99 18.38 -5.53 -33.64
N VAL A 100 18.71 -5.65 -32.35
CA VAL A 100 18.88 -6.95 -31.70
C VAL A 100 17.51 -7.62 -31.54
N VAL A 101 17.37 -8.82 -32.09
CA VAL A 101 16.11 -9.58 -32.04
C VAL A 101 16.17 -10.79 -31.09
N LYS A 102 17.38 -11.27 -30.80
CA LYS A 102 17.63 -12.42 -29.93
C LYS A 102 19.00 -12.30 -29.26
N ILE A 103 19.06 -12.63 -27.99
CA ILE A 103 20.31 -12.71 -27.20
C ILE A 103 20.34 -14.09 -26.55
N GLN A 104 21.40 -14.84 -26.78
CA GLN A 104 21.64 -16.10 -26.07
C GLN A 104 22.78 -15.87 -25.11
N VAL A 105 22.58 -16.25 -23.86
CA VAL A 105 23.59 -16.17 -22.80
C VAL A 105 23.72 -17.53 -22.17
N LYS A 106 24.96 -18.01 -22.09
CA LYS A 106 25.31 -19.23 -21.37
C LYS A 106 26.37 -18.88 -20.34
N ASN A 107 26.00 -18.94 -19.08
CA ASN A 107 26.86 -18.74 -17.92
C ASN A 107 26.64 -19.90 -16.92
N THR A 108 26.44 -19.62 -15.64
CA THR A 108 25.97 -20.63 -14.67
C THR A 108 24.52 -21.09 -14.93
N ASP A 109 23.78 -20.32 -15.72
CA ASP A 109 22.46 -20.56 -16.31
C ASP A 109 22.56 -20.53 -17.85
N GLU A 110 21.52 -20.99 -18.57
CA GLU A 110 21.44 -20.89 -20.02
C GLU A 110 20.06 -20.37 -20.44
N PHE A 111 20.03 -19.14 -20.96
CA PHE A 111 18.78 -18.46 -21.31
C PHE A 111 18.84 -17.74 -22.65
N THR A 112 17.65 -17.53 -23.21
CA THR A 112 17.48 -16.83 -24.49
C THR A 112 16.50 -15.67 -24.29
N VAL A 113 16.97 -14.45 -24.52
CA VAL A 113 16.14 -13.25 -24.58
C VAL A 113 15.64 -13.06 -26.01
N ILE A 114 14.34 -12.78 -26.17
CA ILE A 114 13.69 -12.54 -27.45
C ILE A 114 13.00 -11.18 -27.46
N GLN A 115 13.11 -10.47 -28.58
CA GLN A 115 12.33 -9.25 -28.80
C GLN A 115 10.85 -9.62 -28.99
N LYS A 116 9.99 -9.09 -28.13
CA LYS A 116 8.53 -9.23 -28.20
C LYS A 116 7.90 -8.08 -28.99
N GLU A 117 8.39 -6.87 -28.77
CA GLU A 117 7.95 -5.67 -29.49
C GLU A 117 9.14 -4.88 -30.01
N LYS A 118 9.01 -4.37 -31.23
CA LYS A 118 10.00 -3.47 -31.83
C LYS A 118 9.87 -2.08 -31.20
N ALA A 119 10.98 -1.36 -31.11
CA ALA A 119 10.96 0.07 -30.85
C ALA A 119 10.09 0.78 -31.90
N LYS A 120 9.20 1.67 -31.45
CA LYS A 120 8.28 2.42 -32.34
C LYS A 120 8.94 3.68 -32.91
N SER A 121 10.02 4.14 -32.28
CA SER A 121 10.84 5.28 -32.68
C SER A 121 12.28 5.06 -32.20
N ASP A 122 13.21 5.91 -32.63
CA ASP A 122 14.62 5.81 -32.23
C ASP A 122 14.83 6.10 -30.73
N ASP A 123 13.92 6.85 -30.11
CA ASP A 123 13.96 7.21 -28.69
C ASP A 123 13.29 6.18 -27.77
N GLU A 124 12.60 5.19 -28.33
CA GLU A 124 11.94 4.12 -27.59
C GLU A 124 12.78 2.84 -27.57
N LYS A 125 12.72 2.10 -26.46
CA LYS A 125 13.36 0.78 -26.33
C LYS A 125 12.44 -0.31 -26.88
N PRO A 126 12.96 -1.33 -27.58
CA PRO A 126 12.21 -2.55 -27.82
C PRO A 126 11.87 -3.24 -26.48
N VAL A 127 10.81 -4.06 -26.51
CA VAL A 127 10.39 -4.86 -25.35
C VAL A 127 10.95 -6.27 -25.52
N TYR A 128 11.67 -6.73 -24.51
CA TYR A 128 12.28 -8.05 -24.45
C TYR A 128 11.60 -8.93 -23.40
N ALA A 129 11.72 -10.24 -23.56
CA ALA A 129 11.38 -11.24 -22.55
C ALA A 129 12.31 -12.44 -22.67
N VAL A 130 12.39 -13.26 -21.62
CA VAL A 130 13.12 -14.53 -21.67
C VAL A 130 12.22 -15.62 -22.22
N GLN A 131 12.70 -16.34 -23.24
CA GLN A 131 11.99 -17.46 -23.87
C GLN A 131 11.70 -18.56 -22.83
N GLY A 132 10.45 -18.99 -22.75
CA GLY A 132 10.00 -20.01 -21.79
C GLY A 132 9.39 -19.44 -20.51
N TYR A 133 9.41 -18.12 -20.33
CA TYR A 133 8.84 -17.40 -19.19
C TYR A 133 7.82 -16.35 -19.66
N ASP A 134 6.94 -16.74 -20.59
CA ASP A 134 5.99 -15.83 -21.24
C ASP A 134 4.91 -15.27 -20.29
N ASP A 135 4.76 -15.87 -19.11
CA ASP A 135 3.84 -15.52 -18.03
C ASP A 135 4.49 -14.68 -16.91
N VAL A 136 5.78 -14.34 -17.05
CA VAL A 136 6.55 -13.58 -16.08
C VAL A 136 6.89 -12.19 -16.63
N ASN A 137 6.72 -11.17 -15.80
CA ASN A 137 7.13 -9.82 -16.13
C ASN A 137 8.63 -9.63 -15.87
N PHE A 138 9.36 -9.11 -16.86
CA PHE A 138 10.79 -8.82 -16.76
C PHE A 138 11.04 -7.32 -16.64
N ASP A 139 12.14 -6.95 -15.98
CA ASP A 139 12.70 -5.61 -16.08
C ASP A 139 13.30 -5.41 -17.47
N ASN A 140 12.53 -4.73 -18.32
CA ASN A 140 12.94 -4.48 -19.70
C ASN A 140 14.21 -3.61 -19.78
N ASN A 141 14.52 -2.78 -18.79
CA ASN A 141 15.76 -2.02 -18.79
C ASN A 141 16.97 -2.95 -18.62
N LEU A 142 16.89 -3.92 -17.71
CA LEU A 142 17.96 -4.90 -17.51
C LEU A 142 18.15 -5.78 -18.75
N LEU A 143 17.06 -6.24 -19.39
CA LEU A 143 17.14 -7.00 -20.63
C LEU A 143 17.68 -6.15 -21.79
N TYR A 144 17.26 -4.88 -21.91
CA TYR A 144 17.79 -3.96 -22.91
C TYR A 144 19.28 -3.71 -22.72
N THR A 145 19.78 -3.64 -21.48
CA THR A 145 21.22 -3.53 -21.19
C THR A 145 22.03 -4.69 -21.78
N LEU A 146 21.48 -5.91 -21.87
CA LEU A 146 22.15 -7.02 -22.56
C LEU A 146 22.32 -6.77 -24.06
N ALA A 147 21.31 -6.18 -24.72
CA ALA A 147 21.43 -5.79 -26.12
C ALA A 147 22.46 -4.66 -26.25
N ASN A 148 22.33 -3.63 -25.41
CA ASN A 148 23.13 -2.42 -25.47
C ASN A 148 24.61 -2.65 -25.20
N ASN A 149 24.95 -3.50 -24.24
CA ASN A 149 26.36 -3.76 -23.89
C ASN A 149 27.09 -4.55 -24.97
N GLY A 150 26.36 -5.35 -25.76
CA GLY A 150 26.95 -6.12 -26.84
C GLY A 150 27.04 -5.30 -28.12
N SER A 151 26.03 -4.49 -28.40
CA SER A 151 25.97 -3.56 -29.54
C SER A 151 26.92 -2.38 -29.36
N GLY A 152 27.80 -2.10 -30.31
CA GLY A 152 28.80 -1.05 -30.16
C GLY A 152 29.98 -1.40 -29.24
N LEU A 153 30.16 -2.68 -28.89
CA LEU A 153 31.23 -3.11 -27.98
C LEU A 153 32.62 -2.87 -28.58
N ASN A 154 33.50 -2.26 -27.76
CA ASN A 154 34.90 -2.01 -28.11
C ASN A 154 35.84 -2.73 -27.14
N ALA A 155 36.95 -3.22 -27.67
CA ALA A 155 38.12 -3.63 -26.89
C ALA A 155 39.08 -2.47 -26.70
N VAL A 156 39.80 -2.49 -25.57
CA VAL A 156 40.89 -1.55 -25.29
C VAL A 156 42.22 -2.02 -25.87
N GLU A 157 42.36 -3.33 -26.09
CA GLU A 157 43.62 -3.95 -26.48
C GLU A 157 43.35 -5.30 -27.14
N LEU A 158 44.11 -5.59 -28.20
CA LEU A 158 44.28 -6.93 -28.76
C LEU A 158 45.45 -7.60 -28.04
N VAL A 159 45.16 -8.62 -27.24
CA VAL A 159 46.13 -9.31 -26.38
C VAL A 159 46.90 -10.37 -27.16
N GLU A 160 46.18 -11.17 -27.96
CA GLU A 160 46.78 -12.24 -28.75
C GLU A 160 45.92 -12.55 -29.97
N GLU A 161 46.56 -12.59 -31.14
CA GLU A 161 45.94 -13.10 -32.37
C GLU A 161 46.02 -14.62 -32.41
N SER A 162 44.89 -15.29 -32.70
CA SER A 162 44.83 -16.75 -32.90
C SER A 162 45.58 -17.54 -31.81
N PRO A 163 45.20 -17.41 -30.53
CA PRO A 163 45.93 -18.01 -29.42
C PRO A 163 45.97 -19.53 -29.54
N SER A 164 47.13 -20.11 -29.26
CA SER A 164 47.28 -21.58 -29.20
C SER A 164 46.77 -22.19 -27.88
N ASP A 165 46.60 -21.37 -26.84
CA ASP A 165 46.14 -21.76 -25.52
C ASP A 165 45.22 -20.69 -24.93
N LEU A 166 43.92 -21.02 -24.82
CA LEU A 166 42.88 -20.16 -24.25
C LEU A 166 42.76 -20.29 -22.73
N SER A 167 43.36 -21.33 -22.13
CA SER A 167 43.20 -21.62 -20.70
C SER A 167 43.80 -20.54 -19.81
N LYS A 168 44.91 -19.91 -20.24
CA LYS A 168 45.56 -18.78 -19.54
C LYS A 168 44.71 -17.51 -19.41
N TYR A 169 43.59 -17.46 -20.12
CA TYR A 169 42.64 -16.34 -20.11
C TYR A 169 41.28 -16.72 -19.53
N GLY A 170 41.11 -17.95 -19.04
CA GLY A 170 39.80 -18.48 -18.64
C GLY A 170 38.84 -18.71 -19.80
N LEU A 171 39.31 -18.72 -21.06
CA LEU A 171 38.46 -18.80 -22.25
C LEU A 171 38.23 -20.23 -22.76
N GLU A 172 38.92 -21.22 -22.20
CA GLU A 172 38.58 -22.64 -22.42
C GLU A 172 37.29 -23.04 -21.70
N LYS A 173 37.03 -22.43 -20.53
CA LYS A 173 35.80 -22.54 -19.76
C LYS A 173 35.32 -21.13 -19.41
N PRO A 174 34.76 -20.40 -20.39
CA PRO A 174 34.40 -19.01 -20.21
C PRO A 174 33.39 -18.85 -19.08
N LEU A 175 33.45 -17.69 -18.41
CA LEU A 175 32.45 -17.27 -17.43
C LEU A 175 31.08 -17.10 -18.08
N SER A 176 31.06 -16.57 -19.31
CA SER A 176 29.85 -16.47 -20.14
C SER A 176 30.17 -16.60 -21.63
N GLU A 177 29.26 -17.21 -22.38
CA GLU A 177 29.21 -17.17 -23.84
C GLU A 177 27.96 -16.40 -24.27
N ILE A 178 28.11 -15.47 -25.20
CA ILE A 178 27.00 -14.66 -25.70
C ILE A 178 26.88 -14.74 -27.21
N ALA A 179 25.64 -14.76 -27.70
CA ALA A 179 25.32 -14.58 -29.11
C ALA A 179 24.20 -13.56 -29.29
N LEU A 180 24.50 -12.43 -29.93
CA LEU A 180 23.51 -11.41 -30.30
C LEU A 180 23.13 -11.61 -31.76
N THR A 181 21.86 -11.90 -32.03
CA THR A 181 21.32 -11.98 -33.39
C THR A 181 20.60 -10.69 -33.73
N TYR A 182 20.95 -10.09 -34.86
CA TYR A 182 20.34 -8.87 -35.38
C TYR A 182 19.24 -9.16 -36.40
N ALA A 183 18.38 -8.18 -36.66
CA ALA A 183 17.25 -8.28 -37.59
C ALA A 183 17.66 -8.58 -39.04
N ASP A 184 18.90 -8.26 -39.45
CA ASP A 184 19.46 -8.60 -40.75
C ASP A 184 19.99 -10.04 -40.84
N GLY A 185 19.94 -10.78 -39.73
CA GLY A 185 20.42 -12.16 -39.61
C GLY A 185 21.90 -12.26 -39.24
N SER A 186 22.63 -11.15 -39.10
CA SER A 186 24.00 -11.18 -38.59
C SER A 186 24.04 -11.59 -37.11
N VAL A 187 25.13 -12.25 -36.71
CA VAL A 187 25.32 -12.75 -35.34
C VAL A 187 26.67 -12.31 -34.83
N PHE A 188 26.69 -11.65 -33.67
CA PHE A 188 27.89 -11.34 -32.91
C PHE A 188 28.08 -12.38 -31.80
N ASN A 189 29.26 -12.99 -31.72
CA ASN A 189 29.61 -13.97 -30.69
C ASN A 189 30.78 -13.47 -29.86
N LEU A 190 30.70 -13.65 -28.55
CA LEU A 190 31.76 -13.27 -27.62
C LEU A 190 31.83 -14.30 -26.48
N LYS A 191 33.04 -14.70 -26.11
CA LYS A 191 33.28 -15.45 -24.87
C LYS A 191 33.97 -14.55 -23.86
N ILE A 192 33.52 -14.62 -22.62
CA ILE A 192 34.01 -13.80 -21.51
C ILE A 192 34.83 -14.71 -20.61
N GLY A 193 36.11 -14.41 -20.44
CA GLY A 193 37.06 -15.15 -19.62
C GLY A 193 37.35 -14.44 -18.30
N ASP A 194 38.54 -14.70 -17.76
CA ASP A 194 38.96 -14.20 -16.46
C ASP A 194 39.20 -12.67 -16.46
N PRO A 195 39.01 -12.00 -15.31
CA PRO A 195 39.50 -10.65 -15.10
C PRO A 195 41.02 -10.57 -15.31
N SER A 196 41.49 -9.46 -15.91
CA SER A 196 42.93 -9.23 -16.10
C SER A 196 43.62 -9.06 -14.75
N PRO A 197 44.69 -9.83 -14.46
CA PRO A 197 45.44 -9.70 -13.21
C PRO A 197 46.29 -8.42 -13.15
N ILE A 198 46.51 -7.76 -14.29
CA ILE A 198 47.40 -6.60 -14.43
C ILE A 198 46.66 -5.32 -14.86
N SER A 199 45.44 -5.43 -15.38
CA SER A 199 44.64 -4.32 -15.86
C SER A 199 43.30 -4.27 -15.12
N SER A 200 43.28 -3.53 -14.01
CA SER A 200 42.09 -3.41 -13.16
C SER A 200 40.86 -3.00 -13.97
N GLY A 201 39.72 -3.62 -13.67
CA GLY A 201 38.44 -3.33 -14.33
C GLY A 201 38.32 -3.87 -15.76
N LYS A 202 39.29 -4.62 -16.29
CA LYS A 202 39.25 -5.21 -17.64
C LYS A 202 39.24 -6.74 -17.55
N SER A 203 38.57 -7.42 -18.47
CA SER A 203 38.52 -8.89 -18.56
C SER A 203 38.92 -9.36 -19.95
N TYR A 204 39.44 -10.59 -20.04
CA TYR A 204 39.78 -11.21 -21.32
C TYR A 204 38.51 -11.67 -22.04
N CYS A 205 38.40 -11.36 -23.33
CA CYS A 205 37.31 -11.86 -24.17
C CYS A 205 37.83 -12.48 -25.46
N GLU A 206 37.19 -13.56 -25.92
CA GLU A 206 37.42 -14.12 -27.26
C GLU A 206 36.37 -13.58 -28.23
N CYS A 207 36.83 -13.02 -29.35
CA CYS A 207 35.99 -12.59 -30.45
C CYS A 207 36.69 -12.92 -31.77
N ASN A 208 35.99 -13.54 -32.72
CA ASN A 208 36.52 -13.91 -34.05
C ASN A 208 37.87 -14.67 -34.00
N GLY A 209 38.10 -15.50 -32.98
CA GLY A 209 39.33 -16.28 -32.82
C GLY A 209 40.53 -15.52 -32.25
N ASN A 210 40.35 -14.28 -31.78
CA ASN A 210 41.40 -13.48 -31.13
C ASN A 210 41.01 -13.12 -29.69
N VAL A 211 42.01 -12.83 -28.85
CA VAL A 211 41.81 -12.46 -27.44
C VAL A 211 42.01 -10.96 -27.28
N TYR A 212 41.04 -10.33 -26.62
CA TYR A 212 41.00 -8.90 -26.37
C TYR A 212 40.89 -8.62 -24.86
N LEU A 213 41.28 -7.41 -24.45
CA LEU A 213 40.86 -6.85 -23.17
C LEU A 213 39.65 -5.94 -23.39
N VAL A 214 38.60 -6.16 -22.61
CA VAL A 214 37.35 -5.40 -22.65
C VAL A 214 37.04 -4.88 -21.25
N MET A 215 36.45 -3.69 -21.15
CA MET A 215 36.02 -3.14 -19.86
C MET A 215 34.94 -4.04 -19.24
N SER A 216 35.14 -4.45 -17.99
CA SER A 216 34.30 -5.43 -17.31
C SER A 216 32.89 -4.90 -17.00
N SER A 217 32.71 -3.58 -16.97
CA SER A 217 31.40 -2.93 -16.83
C SER A 217 30.43 -3.28 -17.96
N TYR A 218 30.91 -3.49 -19.18
CA TYR A 218 30.05 -3.96 -20.29
C TYR A 218 29.71 -5.45 -20.17
N LEU A 219 30.50 -6.21 -19.41
CA LEU A 219 30.43 -7.66 -19.36
C LEU A 219 29.58 -8.19 -18.20
N MET A 220 29.46 -7.42 -17.12
CA MET A 220 28.82 -7.86 -15.87
C MET A 220 27.37 -8.32 -16.03
N SER A 221 26.61 -7.70 -16.95
CA SER A 221 25.20 -8.07 -17.17
C SER A 221 25.05 -9.49 -17.71
N TYR A 222 26.05 -10.01 -18.44
CA TYR A 222 26.06 -11.38 -18.96
C TYR A 222 26.43 -12.45 -17.93
N GLN A 223 26.78 -12.03 -16.70
CA GLN A 223 27.01 -12.94 -15.58
C GLN A 223 25.74 -13.15 -14.73
N LYS A 224 24.67 -12.40 -15.02
CA LYS A 224 23.39 -12.52 -14.34
C LYS A 224 22.65 -13.78 -14.76
N THR A 225 21.86 -14.34 -13.85
CA THR A 225 20.95 -15.46 -14.08
C THR A 225 19.53 -14.97 -14.41
N THR A 226 18.67 -15.84 -14.95
CA THR A 226 17.33 -15.45 -15.44
C THR A 226 16.48 -14.73 -14.40
N ASP A 227 16.50 -15.18 -13.14
CA ASP A 227 15.77 -14.61 -12.01
C ASP A 227 16.12 -13.14 -11.74
N GLN A 228 17.37 -12.75 -12.01
CA GLN A 228 17.86 -11.38 -11.79
C GLN A 228 17.36 -10.37 -12.83
N PHE A 229 16.66 -10.83 -13.87
CA PHE A 229 15.99 -9.99 -14.85
C PHE A 229 14.48 -9.86 -14.59
N ILE A 230 13.92 -10.66 -13.68
CA ILE A 230 12.48 -10.62 -13.37
C ILE A 230 12.17 -9.29 -12.67
N SER A 231 11.05 -8.68 -13.05
CA SER A 231 10.58 -7.45 -12.41
C SER A 231 10.25 -7.73 -10.95
N LYS A 232 10.77 -6.86 -10.07
CA LYS A 232 10.42 -6.87 -8.65
C LYS A 232 9.14 -6.09 -8.35
N THR A 233 8.52 -5.47 -9.36
CA THR A 233 7.20 -4.87 -9.21
C THR A 233 6.15 -5.96 -9.10
N VAL A 234 5.47 -6.01 -7.96
CA VAL A 234 4.39 -6.96 -7.67
C VAL A 234 3.10 -6.51 -8.34
N LEU A 235 2.77 -5.23 -8.21
CA LEU A 235 1.67 -4.58 -8.90
C LEU A 235 2.08 -3.18 -9.33
N GLU A 236 1.92 -2.88 -10.61
CA GLU A 236 2.28 -1.58 -11.18
C GLU A 236 1.44 -0.45 -10.57
N GLU A 237 2.06 0.72 -10.43
CA GLU A 237 1.34 1.92 -10.01
C GLU A 237 0.48 2.43 -11.17
N PRO A 238 -0.84 2.59 -11.00
CA PRO A 238 -1.68 3.18 -12.02
C PRO A 238 -1.28 4.63 -12.32
N ALA A 239 -1.45 5.06 -13.57
CA ALA A 239 -1.28 6.46 -13.91
C ALA A 239 -2.23 7.34 -13.08
N GLN A 240 -1.79 8.56 -12.73
CA GLN A 240 -2.56 9.50 -11.89
C GLN A 240 -4.02 9.69 -12.34
N ALA A 241 -4.30 9.75 -13.64
CA ALA A 241 -5.65 9.94 -14.17
C ALA A 241 -6.54 8.70 -14.06
N GLU A 242 -5.93 7.53 -13.84
CA GLU A 242 -6.53 6.20 -13.86
C GLU A 242 -6.50 5.53 -12.48
N TYR A 243 -5.95 6.21 -11.47
CA TYR A 243 -5.86 5.70 -10.11
C TYR A 243 -7.27 5.34 -9.59
N PRO A 244 -7.53 4.06 -9.28
CA PRO A 244 -8.84 3.64 -8.81
C PRO A 244 -9.10 4.15 -7.40
N ILE A 245 -10.37 4.31 -7.04
CA ILE A 245 -10.73 4.49 -5.63
C ILE A 245 -10.71 3.10 -5.01
N VAL A 246 -9.95 2.94 -3.93
CA VAL A 246 -10.05 1.75 -3.08
C VAL A 246 -11.37 1.83 -2.33
N ASP A 247 -12.30 0.93 -2.63
CA ASP A 247 -13.60 0.82 -1.95
C ASP A 247 -13.40 0.25 -0.54
N SER A 248 -12.56 -0.77 -0.41
CA SER A 248 -12.30 -1.40 0.87
C SER A 248 -10.97 -2.14 0.93
N VAL A 249 -10.41 -2.26 2.12
CA VAL A 249 -9.29 -3.16 2.45
C VAL A 249 -9.70 -4.03 3.63
N ARG A 250 -9.66 -5.35 3.47
CA ARG A 250 -9.81 -6.33 4.57
C ARG A 250 -8.48 -7.02 4.82
N ILE A 251 -8.02 -7.00 6.06
CA ILE A 251 -6.78 -7.62 6.51
C ILE A 251 -7.15 -8.66 7.57
N GLN A 252 -6.76 -9.90 7.34
CA GLN A 252 -7.02 -11.01 8.25
C GLN A 252 -5.68 -11.61 8.64
N ARG A 253 -5.42 -11.73 9.94
CA ARG A 253 -4.13 -12.18 10.46
C ARG A 253 -4.33 -13.25 11.51
N LYS A 254 -3.47 -14.27 11.49
CA LYS A 254 -3.52 -15.38 12.45
C LYS A 254 -3.27 -14.97 13.90
N ASP A 255 -2.53 -13.89 14.13
CA ASP A 255 -2.18 -13.41 15.46
C ASP A 255 -3.21 -12.43 16.04
N LEU A 256 -4.27 -12.11 15.30
CA LEU A 256 -5.38 -11.27 15.75
C LEU A 256 -6.66 -12.11 15.82
N ASP A 257 -7.46 -11.88 16.86
CA ASP A 257 -8.78 -12.52 17.01
C ASP A 257 -9.87 -11.82 16.17
N TRP A 258 -9.49 -10.85 15.35
CA TRP A 258 -10.37 -10.00 14.56
C TRP A 258 -9.72 -9.55 13.26
N ASP A 259 -10.55 -9.17 12.30
CA ASP A 259 -10.12 -8.55 11.06
C ASP A 259 -9.93 -7.04 11.25
N ILE A 260 -9.11 -6.45 10.39
CA ILE A 260 -9.08 -5.01 10.17
C ILE A 260 -9.81 -4.74 8.86
N TYR A 261 -10.94 -4.04 8.93
CA TYR A 261 -11.73 -3.67 7.76
C TYR A 261 -11.77 -2.15 7.60
N LEU A 262 -11.23 -1.67 6.49
CA LEU A 262 -11.21 -0.27 6.10
C LEU A 262 -12.17 -0.08 4.92
N GLU A 263 -12.95 0.98 4.93
CA GLU A 263 -13.92 1.30 3.88
C GLU A 263 -13.81 2.77 3.49
N TYR A 264 -13.98 3.04 2.19
CA TYR A 264 -14.02 4.38 1.66
C TYR A 264 -15.23 5.15 2.17
N ASP A 265 -15.00 6.31 2.76
CA ASP A 265 -16.04 7.25 3.15
C ASP A 265 -16.50 8.08 1.95
N TYR A 266 -17.35 7.48 1.11
CA TYR A 266 -17.92 8.14 -0.07
C TYR A 266 -18.63 9.45 0.25
N GLU A 267 -19.20 9.55 1.44
CA GLU A 267 -20.00 10.69 1.85
C GLU A 267 -19.13 11.80 2.42
N GLY A 268 -18.13 11.48 3.23
CA GLY A 268 -17.16 12.45 3.78
C GLY A 268 -16.12 12.91 2.76
N ALA A 269 -15.68 12.04 1.85
CA ALA A 269 -14.73 12.40 0.80
C ALA A 269 -15.30 13.38 -0.24
N ASN A 270 -16.63 13.49 -0.33
CA ASN A 270 -17.34 14.43 -1.20
C ASN A 270 -17.93 15.63 -0.44
N ASP A 271 -17.63 15.78 0.85
CA ASP A 271 -18.10 16.91 1.64
C ASP A 271 -17.18 18.13 1.45
N ASP A 272 -17.69 19.17 0.77
CA ASP A 272 -16.98 20.45 0.58
C ASP A 272 -16.66 21.16 1.90
N THR A 273 -17.24 20.71 3.03
CA THR A 273 -16.97 21.22 4.38
C THR A 273 -15.97 20.38 5.17
N ALA A 274 -15.55 19.21 4.65
CA ALA A 274 -14.48 18.41 5.24
C ALA A 274 -13.14 19.12 5.04
N GLY A 275 -12.40 19.35 6.12
CA GLY A 275 -11.05 19.91 6.05
C GLY A 275 -10.10 18.96 5.31
N GLY A 276 -9.18 19.50 4.51
CA GLY A 276 -8.23 18.72 3.67
C GLY A 276 -7.22 17.82 4.39
N THR A 277 -7.43 17.56 5.68
CA THR A 277 -6.66 16.66 6.54
C THR A 277 -7.46 15.43 6.98
N ALA A 278 -8.67 15.23 6.45
CA ALA A 278 -9.49 14.05 6.73
C ALA A 278 -9.08 12.87 5.86
N ALA A 279 -8.97 11.69 6.45
CA ALA A 279 -8.74 10.47 5.69
C ALA A 279 -9.99 10.13 4.90
N THR A 280 -9.80 9.64 3.68
CA THR A 280 -10.90 9.24 2.79
C THR A 280 -11.46 7.86 3.11
N HIS A 281 -10.82 7.15 4.04
CA HIS A 281 -11.28 5.86 4.53
C HIS A 281 -11.49 5.93 6.04
N MET A 282 -12.38 5.07 6.53
CA MET A 282 -12.60 4.81 7.94
C MET A 282 -12.34 3.34 8.22
N MET A 283 -11.98 3.04 9.47
CA MET A 283 -11.95 1.68 9.97
C MET A 283 -13.31 1.34 10.56
N LEU A 284 -13.83 0.17 10.21
CA LEU A 284 -15.09 -0.36 10.74
C LEU A 284 -14.89 -1.59 11.64
N GLU A 285 -13.83 -2.36 11.40
CA GLU A 285 -13.41 -3.49 12.23
C GLU A 285 -11.95 -3.31 12.65
N PRO A 286 -11.57 -3.66 13.91
CA PRO A 286 -12.42 -4.30 14.93
C PRO A 286 -13.42 -3.35 15.60
N ILE A 287 -13.20 -2.04 15.46
CA ILE A 287 -14.09 -1.00 15.98
C ILE A 287 -14.16 0.14 14.97
N PHE A 288 -15.21 0.95 15.05
CA PHE A 288 -15.28 2.17 14.27
C PHE A 288 -14.17 3.16 14.68
N SER A 289 -13.42 3.66 13.71
CA SER A 289 -12.54 4.80 13.90
C SER A 289 -12.28 5.57 12.60
N TYR A 290 -12.16 6.89 12.72
CA TYR A 290 -11.54 7.70 11.68
C TYR A 290 -10.06 7.33 11.54
N LEU A 291 -9.53 7.44 10.33
CA LEU A 291 -8.13 7.21 10.06
C LEU A 291 -7.32 8.52 10.11
N ASN A 292 -6.03 8.37 10.39
CA ASN A 292 -5.05 9.41 10.19
C ASN A 292 -4.54 9.33 8.74
N VAL A 293 -4.74 10.41 7.96
CA VAL A 293 -4.41 10.45 6.52
C VAL A 293 -3.00 9.95 6.22
N GLU A 294 -2.00 10.48 6.92
CA GLU A 294 -0.58 10.22 6.62
C GLU A 294 -0.21 8.78 6.99
N LYS A 295 -0.74 8.28 8.09
CA LYS A 295 -0.40 6.95 8.59
C LYS A 295 -1.17 5.84 7.89
N SER A 296 -2.37 6.10 7.40
CA SER A 296 -3.22 5.07 6.81
C SER A 296 -2.98 4.83 5.33
N VAL A 297 -2.39 5.79 4.60
CA VAL A 297 -2.35 5.75 3.13
C VAL A 297 -1.63 4.51 2.57
N ASN A 298 -0.57 4.05 3.21
CA ASN A 298 0.16 2.85 2.78
C ASN A 298 -0.67 1.59 3.00
N VAL A 299 -1.51 1.56 4.03
CA VAL A 299 -2.38 0.41 4.31
C VAL A 299 -3.58 0.39 3.37
N THR A 300 -4.10 1.56 2.98
CA THR A 300 -5.25 1.65 2.05
C THR A 300 -4.84 1.51 0.59
N ASN A 301 -3.72 2.10 0.15
CA ASN A 301 -3.34 2.20 -1.26
C ASN A 301 -1.98 1.57 -1.60
N GLY A 302 -1.19 1.13 -0.61
CA GLY A 302 0.19 0.68 -0.81
C GLY A 302 0.33 -0.61 -1.65
N ILE A 303 -0.77 -1.23 -2.06
CA ILE A 303 -0.74 -2.33 -3.02
C ILE A 303 -0.33 -1.84 -4.41
N PHE A 304 -0.70 -0.61 -4.78
CA PHE A 304 -0.32 -0.01 -6.06
C PHE A 304 1.12 0.47 -6.02
N GLY A 305 1.95 -0.02 -6.93
CA GLY A 305 3.39 0.22 -6.90
C GLY A 305 4.14 -0.64 -5.87
N LEU A 306 3.50 -1.71 -5.36
CA LEU A 306 4.15 -2.62 -4.43
C LEU A 306 5.36 -3.28 -5.09
N THR A 307 6.50 -3.25 -4.41
CA THR A 307 7.78 -3.81 -4.87
C THR A 307 8.36 -4.79 -3.87
N ALA A 308 9.03 -5.81 -4.40
CA ALA A 308 9.72 -6.84 -3.64
C ALA A 308 11.22 -6.56 -3.49
N GLU A 309 11.82 -7.14 -2.45
CA GLU A 309 13.28 -7.20 -2.29
C GLU A 309 13.88 -8.22 -3.25
N GLU A 310 13.21 -9.36 -3.44
CA GLU A 310 13.68 -10.45 -4.28
C GLU A 310 12.53 -11.32 -4.81
N ILE A 311 12.85 -12.17 -5.79
CA ILE A 311 11.97 -13.23 -6.26
C ILE A 311 12.36 -14.50 -5.49
N ALA A 312 11.48 -14.98 -4.62
CA ALA A 312 11.74 -16.15 -3.80
C ALA A 312 11.52 -17.47 -4.57
N VAL A 313 10.46 -17.54 -5.38
CA VAL A 313 10.15 -18.72 -6.21
C VAL A 313 9.56 -18.27 -7.54
N ILE A 314 10.06 -18.85 -8.64
CA ILE A 314 9.51 -18.67 -9.98
C ILE A 314 8.65 -19.89 -10.30
N HIS A 315 7.44 -19.67 -10.83
CA HIS A 315 6.49 -20.74 -11.15
C HIS A 315 6.22 -21.65 -9.94
N PRO A 316 5.76 -21.10 -8.81
CA PRO A 316 5.59 -21.86 -7.57
C PRO A 316 4.64 -23.04 -7.74
N GLU A 317 5.04 -24.19 -7.18
CA GLU A 317 4.19 -25.38 -7.09
C GLU A 317 3.61 -25.52 -5.66
N GLU A 318 2.62 -26.40 -5.47
CA GLU A 318 1.94 -26.63 -4.18
C GLU A 318 2.92 -26.82 -3.00
N GLN A 319 4.02 -27.53 -3.23
CA GLN A 319 5.05 -27.75 -2.19
C GLN A 319 5.71 -26.43 -1.74
N ASP A 320 5.86 -25.45 -2.64
CA ASP A 320 6.47 -24.18 -2.31
C ASP A 320 5.52 -23.31 -1.48
N PHE A 321 4.20 -23.40 -1.71
CA PHE A 321 3.20 -22.79 -0.84
C PHE A 321 3.28 -23.36 0.59
N ASP A 322 3.49 -24.66 0.74
CA ASP A 322 3.68 -25.28 2.07
C ASP A 322 4.99 -24.82 2.75
N LYS A 323 6.11 -24.79 2.01
CA LYS A 323 7.42 -24.39 2.56
C LYS A 323 7.47 -22.93 2.98
N THR A 324 6.71 -22.08 2.31
CA THR A 324 6.69 -20.63 2.52
C THR A 324 5.57 -20.19 3.47
N GLY A 325 4.77 -21.14 3.97
CA GLY A 325 3.62 -20.84 4.83
C GLY A 325 2.46 -20.16 4.10
N LEU A 326 2.44 -20.16 2.77
CA LEU A 326 1.35 -19.57 1.97
C LEU A 326 0.12 -20.49 1.87
N SER A 327 0.25 -21.80 2.10
CA SER A 327 -0.89 -22.73 2.14
C SER A 327 -1.77 -22.56 3.39
N ASP A 328 -1.17 -22.09 4.48
CA ASP A 328 -1.83 -21.65 5.70
C ASP A 328 -1.25 -20.27 6.07
N PRO A 329 -1.71 -19.18 5.42
CA PRO A 329 -1.03 -17.88 5.43
C PRO A 329 -1.08 -17.19 6.78
N PHE A 330 -0.01 -16.45 7.11
CA PHE A 330 0.02 -15.58 8.29
C PHE A 330 -0.98 -14.42 8.16
N CYS A 331 -1.05 -13.81 6.98
CA CYS A 331 -1.93 -12.69 6.69
C CYS A 331 -2.53 -12.81 5.28
N THR A 332 -3.81 -12.44 5.14
CA THR A 332 -4.46 -12.27 3.84
C THR A 332 -5.03 -10.87 3.73
N VAL A 333 -4.80 -10.22 2.59
CA VAL A 333 -5.29 -8.87 2.30
C VAL A 333 -6.18 -8.93 1.06
N THR A 334 -7.39 -8.39 1.18
CA THR A 334 -8.30 -8.21 0.05
C THR A 334 -8.54 -6.72 -0.17
N VAL A 335 -8.18 -6.23 -1.35
CA VAL A 335 -8.39 -4.84 -1.78
C VAL A 335 -9.43 -4.82 -2.88
N LYS A 336 -10.51 -4.06 -2.69
CA LYS A 336 -11.57 -3.87 -3.69
C LYS A 336 -11.57 -2.44 -4.19
N CYS A 337 -11.79 -2.26 -5.48
CA CYS A 337 -11.78 -0.95 -6.13
C CYS A 337 -13.12 -0.58 -6.76
N ASP A 338 -13.36 0.72 -6.93
CA ASP A 338 -14.58 1.27 -7.50
C ASP A 338 -14.84 0.87 -8.95
N ASN A 339 -13.76 0.59 -9.68
CA ASN A 339 -13.76 0.09 -11.06
C ASN A 339 -14.06 -1.43 -11.18
N GLY A 340 -14.26 -2.13 -10.05
CA GLY A 340 -14.53 -3.56 -9.98
C GLY A 340 -13.28 -4.45 -9.96
N ALA A 341 -12.08 -3.88 -9.94
CA ALA A 341 -10.86 -4.64 -9.69
C ALA A 341 -10.83 -5.13 -8.23
N GLU A 342 -10.33 -6.35 -8.04
CA GLU A 342 -10.15 -6.97 -6.74
C GLU A 342 -8.77 -7.64 -6.73
N TYR A 343 -8.00 -7.39 -5.67
CA TYR A 343 -6.66 -7.91 -5.49
C TYR A 343 -6.62 -8.71 -4.18
N HIS A 344 -6.07 -9.92 -4.26
CA HIS A 344 -5.87 -10.79 -3.11
C HIS A 344 -4.36 -11.03 -2.92
N LEU A 345 -3.85 -10.53 -1.81
CA LEU A 345 -2.47 -10.73 -1.39
C LEU A 345 -2.46 -11.76 -0.26
N THR A 346 -1.62 -12.78 -0.41
CA THR A 346 -1.41 -13.83 0.59
C THR A 346 0.02 -13.70 1.11
N ILE A 347 0.17 -13.59 2.42
CA ILE A 347 1.45 -13.36 3.09
C ILE A 347 1.71 -14.56 4.02
N GLY A 348 2.80 -15.25 3.76
CA GLY A 348 3.24 -16.45 4.46
C GLY A 348 4.23 -16.14 5.58
N ASP A 349 5.17 -17.06 5.78
CA ASP A 349 6.18 -16.97 6.82
C ASP A 349 7.18 -15.84 6.56
N SER A 350 7.70 -15.28 7.65
CA SER A 350 8.82 -14.33 7.58
C SER A 350 10.16 -15.05 7.57
N TYR A 351 11.14 -14.49 6.87
CA TYR A 351 12.52 -14.97 6.83
C TYR A 351 13.50 -13.78 6.83
N GLN A 352 14.80 -14.11 6.87
CA GLN A 352 15.89 -13.14 6.77
C GLN A 352 16.67 -13.43 5.49
N THR A 353 16.89 -12.41 4.65
CA THR A 353 17.77 -12.54 3.49
C THR A 353 19.22 -12.76 3.93
N GLU A 354 20.12 -13.09 3.00
CA GLU A 354 21.55 -13.21 3.31
C GLU A 354 22.14 -11.91 3.90
N ALA A 355 21.59 -10.76 3.51
CA ALA A 355 21.97 -9.44 4.03
C ALA A 355 21.37 -9.13 5.43
N GLY A 356 20.52 -10.01 5.97
CA GLY A 356 19.85 -9.82 7.24
C GLY A 356 18.63 -8.89 7.19
N THR A 357 18.02 -8.72 6.01
CA THR A 357 16.77 -7.98 5.84
C THR A 357 15.58 -8.89 6.11
N LYS A 358 14.68 -8.48 7.01
CA LYS A 358 13.45 -9.25 7.28
C LYS A 358 12.47 -9.09 6.13
N CYS A 359 12.09 -10.21 5.53
CA CYS A 359 11.08 -10.28 4.47
C CYS A 359 9.95 -11.26 4.83
N TYR A 360 8.83 -11.15 4.12
CA TYR A 360 7.74 -12.12 4.12
C TYR A 360 7.59 -12.71 2.72
N TYR A 361 7.34 -14.02 2.65
CA TYR A 361 6.91 -14.65 1.41
C TYR A 361 5.52 -14.14 1.06
N THR A 362 5.37 -13.55 -0.12
CA THR A 362 4.13 -12.89 -0.54
C THR A 362 3.72 -13.33 -1.93
N PHE A 363 2.44 -13.63 -2.10
CA PHE A 363 1.84 -14.06 -3.35
C PHE A 363 0.65 -13.16 -3.69
N LEU A 364 0.63 -12.63 -4.92
CA LEU A 364 -0.51 -11.88 -5.46
C LEU A 364 -1.25 -12.78 -6.46
N ASP A 365 -2.55 -12.94 -6.27
CA ASP A 365 -3.39 -13.73 -7.18
C ASP A 365 -3.22 -13.29 -8.64
N GLY A 366 -3.02 -14.27 -9.53
CA GLY A 366 -2.82 -14.04 -10.96
C GLY A 366 -1.36 -13.81 -11.37
N VAL A 367 -0.41 -13.75 -10.43
CA VAL A 367 1.03 -13.68 -10.72
C VAL A 367 1.69 -15.03 -10.40
N ASN A 368 2.51 -15.55 -11.31
CA ASN A 368 3.15 -16.87 -11.14
C ASN A 368 4.52 -16.79 -10.44
N LEU A 369 4.59 -16.01 -9.35
CA LEU A 369 5.80 -15.73 -8.59
C LEU A 369 5.48 -15.66 -7.09
N ILE A 370 6.36 -16.22 -6.25
CA ILE A 370 6.40 -15.87 -4.82
C ILE A 370 7.49 -14.82 -4.65
N TYR A 371 7.11 -13.69 -4.06
CA TYR A 371 8.00 -12.57 -3.78
C TYR A 371 8.52 -12.63 -2.35
N GLY A 372 9.72 -12.10 -2.15
CA GLY A 372 10.22 -11.69 -0.82
C GLY A 372 9.99 -10.20 -0.64
N ILE A 373 9.03 -9.80 0.17
CA ILE A 373 8.72 -8.38 0.41
C ILE A 373 9.21 -7.98 1.81
N THR A 374 9.92 -6.85 1.92
CA THR A 374 10.42 -6.36 3.21
C THR A 374 9.27 -6.06 4.17
N ALA A 375 9.51 -6.19 5.48
CA ALA A 375 8.50 -5.86 6.48
C ALA A 375 8.00 -4.40 6.43
N ASP A 376 8.81 -3.48 5.89
CA ASP A 376 8.46 -2.07 5.72
C ASP A 376 7.50 -1.85 4.54
N ASN A 377 7.62 -2.65 3.47
CA ASN A 377 6.75 -2.59 2.30
C ASN A 377 5.48 -3.42 2.52
N ASP A 378 5.60 -4.58 3.17
CA ASP A 378 4.46 -5.43 3.55
C ASP A 378 3.82 -4.98 4.87
N VAL A 379 3.30 -3.75 4.85
CA VAL A 379 2.75 -3.07 6.04
C VAL A 379 1.61 -3.85 6.68
N TRP A 380 0.86 -4.63 5.91
CA TRP A 380 -0.29 -5.40 6.38
C TRP A 380 0.10 -6.54 7.32
N ALA A 381 1.31 -7.10 7.16
CA ALA A 381 1.84 -8.10 8.06
C ALA A 381 2.07 -7.57 9.49
N THR A 382 2.16 -6.26 9.68
CA THR A 382 2.51 -5.67 11.00
C THR A 382 1.50 -4.66 11.54
N VAL A 383 0.71 -4.01 10.67
CA VAL A 383 -0.22 -2.94 11.05
C VAL A 383 -1.12 -3.30 12.23
N GLN A 384 -1.21 -2.38 13.20
CA GLN A 384 -2.21 -2.40 14.25
C GLN A 384 -3.21 -1.24 14.05
N PRO A 385 -4.48 -1.38 14.49
CA PRO A 385 -5.47 -0.31 14.41
C PRO A 385 -4.95 1.05 14.91
N LYS A 386 -4.34 1.07 16.09
CA LYS A 386 -3.77 2.29 16.71
C LYS A 386 -2.73 3.02 15.83
N ASP A 387 -2.07 2.31 14.92
CA ASP A 387 -1.00 2.87 14.09
C ASP A 387 -1.59 3.73 12.97
N ILE A 388 -2.82 3.44 12.53
CA ILE A 388 -3.49 4.09 11.39
C ILE A 388 -4.67 4.97 11.80
N THR A 389 -5.20 4.84 13.01
CA THR A 389 -6.38 5.60 13.45
C THR A 389 -6.07 7.03 13.89
N SER A 390 -7.04 7.92 13.71
CA SER A 390 -7.12 9.20 14.40
C SER A 390 -7.65 8.99 15.81
N ALA A 391 -7.11 9.72 16.79
CA ALA A 391 -7.59 9.69 18.16
C ALA A 391 -8.90 10.51 18.37
N ASN A 392 -9.48 11.06 17.31
CA ASN A 392 -10.69 11.88 17.41
C ASN A 392 -11.91 11.02 17.75
N ILE A 393 -12.58 11.34 18.86
CA ILE A 393 -13.84 10.69 19.27
C ILE A 393 -15.04 11.34 18.57
N PHE A 394 -15.00 12.67 18.43
CA PHE A 394 -16.01 13.48 17.75
C PHE A 394 -15.38 14.15 16.51
N SER A 395 -16.14 14.23 15.42
CA SER A 395 -15.66 14.81 14.15
C SER A 395 -16.71 15.67 13.44
N THR A 396 -17.97 15.62 13.86
CA THR A 396 -19.08 16.34 13.21
C THR A 396 -18.84 17.85 13.27
N ASN A 397 -19.09 18.56 12.18
CA ASN A 397 -18.95 20.01 12.16
C ASN A 397 -20.06 20.66 13.01
N VAL A 398 -19.70 21.59 13.89
CA VAL A 398 -20.67 22.25 14.78
C VAL A 398 -21.82 22.93 14.01
N TRP A 399 -21.55 23.43 12.81
CA TRP A 399 -22.54 24.13 12.00
C TRP A 399 -23.50 23.18 11.26
N THR A 400 -23.18 21.89 11.22
CA THR A 400 -24.01 20.87 10.57
C THR A 400 -24.78 20.03 11.57
N LEU A 401 -24.64 20.28 12.88
CA LEU A 401 -25.40 19.59 13.92
C LEU A 401 -26.89 19.96 13.83
N ALA A 402 -27.75 18.94 13.82
CA ALA A 402 -29.19 19.07 14.04
C ALA A 402 -29.55 18.85 15.50
N LYS A 403 -28.94 17.84 16.13
CA LYS A 403 -29.15 17.55 17.56
C LYS A 403 -27.85 17.22 18.27
N LEU A 404 -27.78 17.64 19.51
CA LEU A 404 -26.76 17.23 20.47
C LEU A 404 -27.46 17.01 21.81
N ASP A 405 -27.66 15.75 22.19
CA ASP A 405 -28.21 15.41 23.51
C ASP A 405 -27.05 14.99 24.41
N VAL A 406 -26.86 15.70 25.52
CA VAL A 406 -25.75 15.46 26.45
C VAL A 406 -26.28 15.17 27.84
N SER A 407 -25.82 14.07 28.44
CA SER A 407 -26.12 13.76 29.84
C SER A 407 -24.85 13.35 30.58
N ALA A 408 -24.63 13.88 31.78
CA ALA A 408 -23.58 13.44 32.71
C ALA A 408 -23.83 14.04 34.10
N GLY A 409 -23.43 13.33 35.16
CA GLY A 409 -23.48 13.85 36.53
C GLY A 409 -24.88 14.28 36.99
N GLY A 410 -25.92 13.60 36.50
CA GLY A 410 -27.33 13.92 36.80
C GLY A 410 -27.92 15.09 36.02
N THR A 411 -27.14 15.77 35.17
CA THR A 411 -27.62 16.83 34.27
C THR A 411 -27.88 16.25 32.88
N SER A 412 -28.99 16.65 32.25
CA SER A 412 -29.29 16.32 30.85
C SER A 412 -29.74 17.58 30.11
N LEU A 413 -29.06 17.88 28.99
CA LEU A 413 -29.34 19.01 28.12
C LEU A 413 -29.56 18.51 26.70
N LYS A 414 -30.63 18.99 26.05
CA LYS A 414 -30.93 18.68 24.66
C LYS A 414 -30.77 19.92 23.82
N PHE A 415 -29.95 19.85 22.79
CA PHE A 415 -29.74 20.95 21.87
C PHE A 415 -30.31 20.61 20.50
N GLU A 416 -31.06 21.54 19.93
CA GLU A 416 -31.55 21.45 18.55
C GLU A 416 -31.02 22.65 17.78
N GLY A 417 -30.31 22.40 16.70
CA GLY A 417 -29.64 23.43 15.92
C GLY A 417 -29.95 23.36 14.43
N GLU A 418 -29.88 24.51 13.78
CA GLU A 418 -30.07 24.65 12.34
C GLU A 418 -29.17 25.75 11.78
N GLY A 419 -28.72 25.57 10.54
CA GLY A 419 -27.85 26.53 9.86
C GLY A 419 -26.79 25.83 9.03
N THR A 420 -25.89 26.62 8.44
CA THR A 420 -24.85 26.10 7.53
C THR A 420 -23.47 26.67 7.82
N GLU A 421 -23.38 27.72 8.64
CA GLU A 421 -22.15 28.44 8.94
C GLU A 421 -22.31 29.27 10.22
N GLN A 422 -21.19 29.76 10.76
CA GLN A 422 -21.17 30.51 12.01
C GLN A 422 -22.18 31.67 12.08
N LYS A 423 -22.39 32.40 10.97
CA LYS A 423 -23.22 33.60 10.96
C LYS A 423 -24.73 33.34 11.00
N ASN A 424 -25.16 32.12 10.67
CA ASN A 424 -26.58 31.77 10.56
C ASN A 424 -26.99 30.57 11.42
N TYR A 425 -26.04 29.96 12.14
CA TYR A 425 -26.34 28.83 13.00
C TYR A 425 -27.08 29.28 14.27
N VAL A 426 -28.27 28.71 14.47
CA VAL A 426 -29.13 28.96 15.62
C VAL A 426 -29.26 27.67 16.41
N VAL A 427 -29.31 27.78 17.74
CA VAL A 427 -29.45 26.63 18.64
C VAL A 427 -30.43 26.93 19.76
N THR A 428 -31.29 25.96 20.04
CA THR A 428 -32.17 25.96 21.21
C THR A 428 -31.68 24.91 22.21
N LYS A 429 -31.93 25.14 23.49
CA LYS A 429 -31.66 24.20 24.58
C LYS A 429 -33.00 23.85 25.23
N ASN A 430 -33.36 22.57 25.23
CA ASN A 430 -34.63 22.07 25.75
C ASN A 430 -35.87 22.79 25.16
N GLY A 431 -35.79 23.21 23.89
CA GLY A 431 -36.84 23.95 23.19
C GLY A 431 -36.88 25.46 23.46
N GLU A 432 -35.97 25.99 24.27
CA GLU A 432 -35.87 27.43 24.57
C GLU A 432 -34.59 28.04 23.98
N SER A 433 -34.60 29.36 23.76
CA SER A 433 -33.41 30.09 23.31
C SER A 433 -32.28 29.97 24.33
N CYS A 434 -31.05 29.77 23.87
CA CYS A 434 -29.86 29.70 24.72
C CYS A 434 -28.71 30.51 24.14
N ASP A 435 -27.63 30.68 24.91
CA ASP A 435 -26.44 31.37 24.44
C ASP A 435 -25.67 30.50 23.43
N THR A 436 -25.68 30.90 22.16
CA THR A 436 -25.03 30.17 21.06
C THR A 436 -23.53 30.02 21.27
N GLU A 437 -22.86 31.00 21.87
CA GLU A 437 -21.42 30.92 22.14
C GLU A 437 -21.13 29.90 23.25
N ARG A 438 -22.01 29.79 24.25
CA ARG A 438 -21.94 28.76 25.29
C ARG A 438 -22.07 27.35 24.71
N PHE A 439 -23.04 27.15 23.81
CA PHE A 439 -23.16 25.89 23.05
C PHE A 439 -21.88 25.59 22.24
N ARG A 440 -21.35 26.59 21.53
CA ARG A 440 -20.13 26.44 20.73
C ARG A 440 -18.93 26.05 21.59
N LEU A 441 -18.80 26.62 22.79
CA LEU A 441 -17.73 26.27 23.73
C LEU A 441 -17.88 24.84 24.26
N LEU A 442 -19.11 24.39 24.56
CA LEU A 442 -19.38 22.99 24.97
C LEU A 442 -18.94 22.03 23.87
N TYR A 443 -19.38 22.29 22.64
CA TYR A 443 -19.08 21.42 21.52
C TYR A 443 -17.59 21.43 21.15
N ARG A 444 -16.94 22.60 21.22
CA ARG A 444 -15.47 22.69 21.07
C ARG A 444 -14.75 21.86 22.13
N PHE A 445 -15.25 21.85 23.37
CA PHE A 445 -14.71 20.99 24.42
C PHE A 445 -14.89 19.50 24.06
N LEU A 446 -16.07 19.06 23.59
CA LEU A 446 -16.29 17.69 23.13
C LEU A 446 -15.31 17.29 22.01
N LEU A 447 -15.15 18.14 20.99
CA LEU A 447 -14.19 17.93 19.90
C LEU A 447 -12.73 17.82 20.37
N SER A 448 -12.41 18.42 21.53
CA SER A 448 -11.05 18.33 22.08
C SER A 448 -10.79 17.03 22.83
N ILE A 449 -11.81 16.21 23.12
CA ILE A 449 -11.64 14.91 23.78
C ILE A 449 -11.07 13.92 22.76
N TYR A 450 -9.82 13.51 22.96
CA TYR A 450 -9.13 12.51 22.15
C TYR A 450 -8.92 11.21 22.94
N GLY A 451 -8.99 10.09 22.24
CA GLY A 451 -8.62 8.78 22.78
C GLY A 451 -7.13 8.75 23.13
N GLU A 452 -6.79 8.35 24.35
CA GLU A 452 -5.41 8.22 24.83
C GLU A 452 -4.87 6.81 24.62
N GLU A 453 -5.71 5.79 24.77
CA GLU A 453 -5.40 4.39 24.49
C GLU A 453 -6.49 3.78 23.60
N PHE A 454 -6.09 2.96 22.63
CA PHE A 454 -7.03 2.15 21.85
C PHE A 454 -7.54 0.99 22.71
N TYR A 455 -8.85 0.72 22.70
CA TYR A 455 -9.43 -0.30 23.56
C TYR A 455 -10.37 -1.22 22.78
N ILE A 456 -10.00 -2.49 22.72
CA ILE A 456 -10.82 -3.59 22.21
C ILE A 456 -11.10 -4.49 23.40
N GLY A 457 -12.34 -4.49 23.87
CA GLY A 457 -12.75 -5.27 25.02
C GLY A 457 -14.19 -5.00 25.39
N ASP A 458 -14.66 -5.72 26.40
CA ASP A 458 -16.03 -5.57 26.87
C ASP A 458 -16.25 -4.22 27.54
N LEU A 459 -17.49 -3.74 27.45
CA LEU A 459 -17.94 -2.59 28.23
C LEU A 459 -18.08 -2.96 29.71
N PRO A 460 -17.81 -2.01 30.62
CA PRO A 460 -18.13 -2.16 32.03
C PRO A 460 -19.63 -2.45 32.24
N GLU A 461 -19.96 -3.27 33.23
CA GLU A 461 -21.35 -3.48 33.64
C GLU A 461 -21.95 -2.20 34.24
N GLY A 462 -23.18 -1.87 33.85
CA GLY A 462 -23.95 -0.73 34.37
C GLY A 462 -24.29 0.31 33.32
N GLU A 463 -24.95 1.38 33.76
CA GLU A 463 -25.28 2.54 32.92
C GLU A 463 -24.05 3.44 32.76
N PRO A 464 -23.89 4.14 31.62
CA PRO A 464 -22.80 5.07 31.42
C PRO A 464 -22.87 6.26 32.38
N ASP A 465 -21.70 6.74 32.84
CA ASP A 465 -21.56 7.93 33.68
C ASP A 465 -21.81 9.24 32.91
N GLY A 466 -21.69 9.17 31.58
CA GLY A 466 -22.06 10.25 30.67
C GLY A 466 -22.34 9.74 29.27
N GLU A 467 -23.17 10.46 28.54
CA GLU A 467 -23.61 10.11 27.19
C GLU A 467 -23.78 11.37 26.33
N VAL A 468 -23.34 11.28 25.08
CA VAL A 468 -23.47 12.33 24.07
C VAL A 468 -24.03 11.71 22.80
N HIS A 469 -25.27 12.04 22.45
CA HIS A 469 -25.85 11.71 21.14
C HIS A 469 -25.66 12.87 20.18
N VAL A 470 -25.18 12.56 18.97
CA VAL A 470 -24.92 13.49 17.89
C VAL A 470 -25.79 13.12 16.70
N LEU A 471 -26.54 14.08 16.17
CA LEU A 471 -27.25 13.97 14.90
C LEU A 471 -26.89 15.16 14.01
N SER A 472 -26.40 14.91 12.79
CA SER A 472 -26.22 15.97 11.79
C SER A 472 -27.52 16.29 11.03
N GLN A 473 -27.63 17.49 10.48
CA GLN A 473 -28.79 17.97 9.70
C GLN A 473 -29.07 17.14 8.44
N ASN A 474 -28.05 16.51 7.87
CA ASN A 474 -28.19 15.58 6.74
C ASN A 474 -28.45 14.12 7.18
N GLY A 475 -28.49 13.85 8.49
CA GLY A 475 -28.69 12.52 9.06
C GLY A 475 -27.54 11.54 8.83
N LYS A 476 -26.39 12.00 8.33
CA LYS A 476 -25.22 11.15 8.05
C LYS A 476 -24.46 10.76 9.31
N ASP A 477 -24.30 11.71 10.22
CA ASP A 477 -23.82 11.45 11.56
C ASP A 477 -25.03 11.21 12.46
N ASP A 478 -25.18 9.97 12.90
CA ASP A 478 -26.12 9.58 13.95
C ASP A 478 -25.40 8.56 14.84
N TYR A 479 -24.86 9.04 15.95
CA TYR A 479 -24.10 8.19 16.86
C TYR A 479 -24.16 8.68 18.30
N THR A 480 -23.98 7.74 19.21
CA THR A 480 -23.91 7.96 20.64
C THR A 480 -22.52 7.63 21.14
N ILE A 481 -21.93 8.56 21.89
CA ILE A 481 -20.68 8.35 22.64
C ILE A 481 -21.03 8.20 24.12
N SER A 482 -20.71 7.06 24.70
CA SER A 482 -20.97 6.74 26.10
C SER A 482 -19.65 6.65 26.86
N PHE A 483 -19.62 7.17 28.09
CA PHE A 483 -18.46 7.25 28.97
C PHE A 483 -18.69 6.37 30.20
N TYR A 484 -17.80 5.40 30.42
CA TYR A 484 -17.83 4.46 31.55
C TYR A 484 -16.59 4.66 32.42
N ARG A 485 -16.75 5.27 33.59
CA ARG A 485 -15.66 5.46 34.54
C ARG A 485 -15.29 4.12 35.16
N VAL A 486 -14.04 3.71 34.95
CA VAL A 486 -13.50 2.46 35.52
C VAL A 486 -12.55 2.70 36.69
N SER A 487 -12.06 3.94 36.86
CA SER A 487 -11.25 4.35 38.00
C SER A 487 -11.19 5.87 38.13
N ASP A 488 -10.54 6.37 39.18
CA ASP A 488 -10.25 7.80 39.35
C ASP A 488 -9.42 8.40 38.19
N LEU A 489 -8.71 7.56 37.42
CA LEU A 489 -7.84 8.00 36.34
C LEU A 489 -8.35 7.67 34.94
N LYS A 490 -9.15 6.61 34.78
CA LYS A 490 -9.53 6.06 33.47
C LYS A 490 -11.05 5.99 33.28
N THR A 491 -11.48 6.42 32.10
CA THR A 491 -12.83 6.27 31.56
C THR A 491 -12.75 5.57 30.21
N ILE A 492 -13.50 4.48 30.04
CA ILE A 492 -13.70 3.82 28.75
C ILE A 492 -14.75 4.59 27.97
N VAL A 493 -14.48 4.84 26.69
CA VAL A 493 -15.38 5.47 25.75
C VAL A 493 -15.92 4.41 24.80
N ALA A 494 -17.22 4.44 24.59
CA ALA A 494 -17.92 3.58 23.65
C ALA A 494 -18.59 4.41 22.57
N ARG A 495 -18.58 3.93 21.33
CA ARG A 495 -19.40 4.48 20.24
C ARG A 495 -20.48 3.47 19.88
N ASN A 496 -21.74 3.88 19.96
CA ASN A 496 -22.91 3.04 19.68
C ASN A 496 -22.88 1.69 20.45
N GLY A 497 -22.46 1.73 21.71
CA GLY A 497 -22.37 0.54 22.56
C GLY A 497 -21.15 -0.35 22.30
N VAL A 498 -20.20 0.06 21.46
CA VAL A 498 -18.94 -0.66 21.23
C VAL A 498 -17.78 0.13 21.83
N ALA A 499 -17.04 -0.48 22.75
CA ALA A 499 -15.87 0.15 23.37
C ALA A 499 -14.81 0.49 22.32
N SER A 500 -14.18 1.66 22.42
CA SER A 500 -13.27 2.13 21.38
C SER A 500 -11.98 2.75 21.91
N TYR A 501 -12.07 3.51 22.99
CA TYR A 501 -10.93 4.25 23.52
C TYR A 501 -10.95 4.29 25.05
N VAL A 502 -9.79 4.56 25.64
CA VAL A 502 -9.67 5.03 27.02
C VAL A 502 -9.24 6.49 27.01
N VAL A 503 -9.87 7.27 27.88
CA VAL A 503 -9.52 8.67 28.16
C VAL A 503 -9.31 8.86 29.66
N ARG A 504 -8.71 9.98 30.07
CA ARG A 504 -8.66 10.34 31.49
C ARG A 504 -10.05 10.65 32.06
N SER A 505 -10.30 10.20 33.28
CA SER A 505 -11.54 10.50 34.03
C SER A 505 -11.78 12.00 34.23
N SER A 506 -10.71 12.82 34.19
CA SER A 506 -10.80 14.29 34.24
C SER A 506 -11.54 14.89 33.03
N ALA A 507 -11.56 14.22 31.87
CA ALA A 507 -12.37 14.63 30.73
C ALA A 507 -13.87 14.57 31.08
N LEU A 508 -14.30 13.46 31.67
CA LEU A 508 -15.68 13.27 32.12
C LEU A 508 -16.03 14.22 33.28
N ASP A 509 -15.12 14.45 34.23
CA ASP A 509 -15.33 15.45 35.30
C ASP A 509 -15.51 16.87 34.73
N THR A 510 -14.74 17.20 33.70
CA THR A 510 -14.84 18.50 33.02
C THR A 510 -16.14 18.62 32.24
N LEU A 511 -16.61 17.53 31.60
CA LEU A 511 -17.93 17.49 30.99
C LEU A 511 -19.02 17.74 32.03
N ILE A 512 -19.01 17.02 33.15
CA ILE A 512 -19.97 17.19 34.26
C ILE A 512 -19.97 18.64 34.77
N TYR A 513 -18.79 19.21 34.99
CA TYR A 513 -18.65 20.61 35.42
C TYR A 513 -19.28 21.57 34.41
N ASN A 514 -18.90 21.50 33.12
CA ASN A 514 -19.38 22.40 32.08
C ASN A 514 -20.90 22.32 31.88
N LEU A 515 -21.49 21.12 31.99
CA LEU A 515 -22.95 20.95 31.95
C LEU A 515 -23.63 21.63 33.15
N GLY A 516 -23.08 21.47 34.35
CA GLY A 516 -23.64 22.04 35.57
C GLY A 516 -23.65 23.57 35.59
N ILE A 517 -22.73 24.20 34.85
CA ILE A 517 -22.62 25.67 34.77
C ILE A 517 -23.11 26.24 33.43
N PHE A 518 -23.80 25.46 32.60
CA PHE A 518 -24.16 25.91 31.24
C PHE A 518 -24.87 27.27 31.27
N ASP A 519 -25.86 27.46 32.14
CA ASP A 519 -26.63 28.70 32.28
C ASP A 519 -25.97 29.77 33.16
N ASN A 520 -24.89 29.42 33.88
CA ASN A 520 -24.17 30.38 34.69
C ASN A 520 -23.10 31.10 33.84
N LEU A 521 -23.49 32.23 33.24
CA LEU A 521 -22.61 33.03 32.39
C LEU A 521 -21.51 33.78 33.17
N GLU A 522 -21.54 33.78 34.50
CA GLU A 522 -20.46 34.35 35.33
C GLU A 522 -19.30 33.35 35.54
N GLU A 523 -19.53 32.06 35.26
CA GLU A 523 -18.50 31.03 35.35
C GLU A 523 -17.95 30.63 33.97
N ASP A 524 -16.62 30.55 33.87
CA ASP A 524 -15.93 30.18 32.65
C ASP A 524 -15.99 28.66 32.40
N PHE A 525 -16.22 28.28 31.13
CA PHE A 525 -16.06 26.88 30.72
C PHE A 525 -14.62 26.45 30.80
N LYS A 526 -14.42 25.22 31.28
CA LYS A 526 -13.14 24.54 31.22
C LYS A 526 -12.99 23.91 29.84
N THR A 527 -11.89 24.25 29.16
CA THR A 527 -11.57 23.74 27.82
C THR A 527 -10.32 22.86 27.80
N SER A 528 -9.74 22.59 28.98
CA SER A 528 -8.62 21.67 29.18
C SER A 528 -8.77 20.92 30.51
N TRP A 529 -8.19 19.73 30.59
CA TRP A 529 -8.31 18.80 31.72
C TRP A 529 -7.01 17.98 31.89
N GLN A 530 -5.87 18.68 31.87
CA GLN A 530 -4.58 18.01 32.16
C GLN A 530 -4.42 17.64 33.62
#